data_AF-A0A4Z1JN83-F1
#
_entry.id   AF-A0A4Z1JN83-F1
#
_cell.length_a   1.000
_cell.length_b   1.000
_cell.length_c   1.000
_cell.angle_alpha   90.00
_cell.angle_beta   90.00
_cell.angle_gamma   90.00
#
_symmetry.space_group_name_H-M   'P 1'
#
loop_
_entity.id
_entity.type
_entity.pdbx_description
1 polymer ?
#
loop_
_entity_poly.entity_id
_entity_poly.type
_entity_poly.pdbx_seq_one_letter_code
_entity_poly.pdbx_strand_id
1 'polypeptide(L)'
;MVWIHGGGFTFGHKNQDGSPYGFLNASTFTSESVAIHDSIIFVTLNYRLGAFGFLSTPDNSTDPHPTPNAGLYDQALALNWVSQHISKFGGDPDRMTVIGESAGASSILHHITSYGGSSSSLNPDSLPRAPFQRAILQSPAFFPAADADTELEAFDDFLFVARADTFEELKNKPEEVLISANKLLVSKSPYAQFTFGPTLDTIFIPKPVSVLLRDGDFWDDIDGIMVAHNSLEGLLFTDIKAVENDDTFATFIRNSLPGLKDEDLEYIVKDLYPLDDENAGVLDKLLRGANATAELSTICNAVYLLDAFGAEGSYKYVFGVEPGVHGQDVGFSFYQKPPSDPTDIYNTGKVLPSTEIVAQTLQAYIVGFVKEGDPNRGLIGPEFPVYKDGIVILGSKENGSMIVPEGEVRVEEDLWVDVGTRERCMWWGEARYWDGYEGGDDNDGNDGSDGDKNGDDGNEDDGNENEDDDTQSSLKFHTSHKTIPRPLKNWRNNPSSSQLQNADSITPTFSDIFKTRNDGKKVEWHAEWKSDWMGNSEKAFANTEGSDIKGKESEIEEKEELR
;
A
#
# COMPACT_ATOMS: atom_id res chain seq x y z
N MET A 1 -16.88 -6.99 9.35
CA MET A 1 -15.68 -6.90 8.50
C MET A 1 -15.88 -5.77 7.51
N VAL A 2 -14.89 -4.87 7.36
CA VAL A 2 -14.92 -3.79 6.36
C VAL A 2 -13.73 -3.96 5.42
N TRP A 3 -13.98 -4.09 4.12
CA TRP A 3 -12.95 -4.19 3.08
C TRP A 3 -12.60 -2.80 2.52
N ILE A 4 -11.31 -2.48 2.51
CA ILE A 4 -10.74 -1.31 1.83
C ILE A 4 -9.92 -1.82 0.65
N HIS A 5 -10.39 -1.49 -0.55
CA HIS A 5 -9.76 -1.96 -1.78
C HIS A 5 -8.40 -1.28 -2.03
N GLY A 6 -7.50 -1.99 -2.72
CA GLY A 6 -6.23 -1.45 -3.20
C GLY A 6 -6.37 -0.64 -4.50
N GLY A 7 -5.23 -0.40 -5.16
CA GLY A 7 -5.16 0.30 -6.45
C GLY A 7 -4.24 1.52 -6.47
N GLY A 8 -3.17 1.48 -5.66
CA GLY A 8 -2.13 2.53 -5.64
C GLY A 8 -2.67 3.94 -5.44
N PHE A 9 -3.77 4.09 -4.70
CA PHE A 9 -4.50 5.34 -4.48
C PHE A 9 -4.99 6.08 -5.73
N THR A 10 -4.87 5.48 -6.92
CA THR A 10 -5.12 6.14 -8.21
C THR A 10 -6.20 5.46 -9.04
N PHE A 11 -6.49 4.19 -8.76
CA PHE A 11 -7.57 3.43 -9.39
C PHE A 11 -8.26 2.51 -8.38
N GLY A 12 -9.39 1.96 -8.81
CA GLY A 12 -10.11 0.91 -8.10
C GLY A 12 -11.52 1.28 -7.64
N HIS A 13 -12.25 0.29 -7.17
CA HIS A 13 -13.61 0.45 -6.66
C HIS A 13 -14.04 -0.70 -5.76
N LYS A 14 -15.08 -0.46 -4.95
CA LYS A 14 -15.64 -1.40 -3.95
C LYS A 14 -16.05 -2.80 -4.41
N ASN A 15 -16.17 -3.02 -5.72
CA ASN A 15 -16.63 -4.28 -6.33
C ASN A 15 -15.53 -5.01 -7.11
N GLN A 16 -14.29 -4.52 -7.11
CA GLN A 16 -13.25 -4.99 -8.04
C GLN A 16 -12.68 -6.36 -7.68
N ASP A 17 -12.65 -6.69 -6.38
CA ASP A 17 -11.89 -7.84 -5.85
C ASP A 17 -12.69 -9.15 -5.84
N GLY A 18 -13.97 -9.08 -6.18
CA GLY A 18 -14.87 -10.23 -6.28
C GLY A 18 -15.98 -10.20 -5.23
N SER A 19 -16.76 -11.29 -5.22
CA SER A 19 -17.88 -11.41 -4.29
C SER A 19 -17.40 -11.94 -2.93
N PRO A 20 -17.89 -11.39 -1.80
CA PRO A 20 -17.46 -11.80 -0.47
C PRO A 20 -18.05 -13.15 -0.03
N TYR A 21 -18.77 -13.86 -0.92
CA TYR A 21 -19.48 -15.09 -0.60
C TYR A 21 -18.56 -16.18 -0.03
N GLY A 22 -17.28 -16.22 -0.41
CA GLY A 22 -16.29 -17.14 0.16
C GLY A 22 -16.05 -16.93 1.66
N PHE A 23 -16.11 -15.68 2.14
CA PHE A 23 -16.04 -15.39 3.57
C PHE A 23 -17.32 -15.75 4.32
N LEU A 24 -18.47 -15.66 3.65
CA LEU A 24 -19.80 -15.75 4.26
C LEU A 24 -20.43 -17.13 4.19
N ASN A 25 -20.00 -17.98 3.26
CA ASN A 25 -20.68 -19.23 2.99
C ASN A 25 -20.02 -20.39 3.73
N ALA A 26 -20.68 -20.86 4.78
CA ALA A 26 -20.34 -22.09 5.49
C ALA A 26 -20.36 -23.36 4.60
N SER A 27 -21.16 -23.38 3.53
CA SER A 27 -21.36 -24.58 2.70
C SER A 27 -20.21 -24.89 1.75
N THR A 28 -19.23 -23.98 1.62
CA THR A 28 -17.99 -24.24 0.87
C THR A 28 -16.96 -25.01 1.69
N PHE A 29 -17.24 -25.29 2.96
CA PHE A 29 -16.31 -25.88 3.92
C PHE A 29 -16.91 -27.10 4.66
N THR A 30 -16.08 -27.85 5.40
CA THR A 30 -16.50 -29.08 6.13
C THR A 30 -17.46 -28.77 7.28
N SER A 31 -18.25 -29.74 7.74
CA SER A 31 -19.35 -29.54 8.70
C SER A 31 -18.98 -28.91 10.06
N GLU A 32 -17.70 -28.93 10.47
CA GLU A 32 -17.23 -28.30 11.72
C GLU A 32 -16.98 -26.78 11.57
N SER A 33 -16.74 -26.29 10.36
CA SER A 33 -16.47 -24.87 10.05
C SER A 33 -17.73 -24.00 9.87
N VAL A 34 -18.90 -24.63 9.74
CA VAL A 34 -20.18 -23.97 9.42
C VAL A 34 -20.55 -22.87 10.42
N ALA A 35 -20.26 -23.07 11.71
CA ALA A 35 -20.58 -22.13 12.77
C ALA A 35 -19.78 -20.81 12.70
N ILE A 36 -18.72 -20.77 11.91
CA ILE A 36 -17.78 -19.66 11.88
C ILE A 36 -18.13 -18.69 10.74
N HIS A 37 -18.63 -19.18 9.60
CA HIS A 37 -18.98 -18.34 8.45
C HIS A 37 -20.36 -17.64 8.54
N ASP A 38 -21.34 -18.21 9.25
CA ASP A 38 -22.74 -17.69 9.28
C ASP A 38 -22.99 -16.45 10.18
N SER A 39 -21.97 -15.64 10.50
CA SER A 39 -22.15 -14.54 11.49
C SER A 39 -21.34 -13.26 11.23
N ILE A 40 -20.88 -13.03 10.00
CA ILE A 40 -20.14 -11.82 9.65
C ILE A 40 -20.99 -10.93 8.73
N ILE A 41 -20.98 -9.63 9.01
CA ILE A 41 -21.42 -8.61 8.03
C ILE A 41 -20.18 -8.12 7.28
N PHE A 42 -20.27 -8.14 5.95
CA PHE A 42 -19.25 -7.62 5.05
C PHE A 42 -19.68 -6.24 4.52
N VAL A 43 -18.82 -5.24 4.71
CA VAL A 43 -18.99 -3.88 4.20
C VAL A 43 -17.85 -3.57 3.23
N THR A 44 -18.16 -2.91 2.12
CA THR A 44 -17.17 -2.39 1.17
C THR A 44 -17.51 -0.95 0.83
N LEU A 45 -16.50 -0.13 0.53
CA LEU A 45 -16.64 1.31 0.34
C LEU A 45 -15.81 1.81 -0.85
N ASN A 46 -16.25 2.92 -1.44
CA ASN A 46 -15.43 3.71 -2.35
C ASN A 46 -14.84 4.87 -1.54
N TYR A 47 -13.61 5.27 -1.88
CA TYR A 47 -12.98 6.50 -1.43
C TYR A 47 -12.43 7.27 -2.64
N ARG A 48 -12.22 8.59 -2.53
CA ARG A 48 -11.65 9.37 -3.64
C ARG A 48 -10.20 8.93 -3.93
N LEU A 49 -9.84 8.94 -5.20
CA LEU A 49 -8.57 8.47 -5.74
C LEU A 49 -7.91 9.56 -6.60
N GLY A 50 -6.64 9.38 -6.92
CA GLY A 50 -5.85 10.29 -7.75
C GLY A 50 -5.84 11.71 -7.18
N ALA A 51 -5.83 12.71 -8.06
CA ALA A 51 -5.89 14.11 -7.67
C ALA A 51 -7.13 14.45 -6.83
N PHE A 52 -8.25 13.74 -6.99
CA PHE A 52 -9.46 14.04 -6.23
C PHE A 52 -9.39 13.60 -4.76
N GLY A 53 -8.53 12.63 -4.45
CA GLY A 53 -8.34 12.10 -3.10
C GLY A 53 -7.02 12.54 -2.45
N PHE A 54 -6.00 12.86 -3.23
CA PHE A 54 -4.63 12.97 -2.74
C PHE A 54 -3.85 14.14 -3.34
N LEU A 55 -4.51 15.05 -4.08
CA LEU A 55 -3.89 16.34 -4.41
C LEU A 55 -3.63 17.10 -3.10
N SER A 56 -2.44 17.67 -2.98
CA SER A 56 -1.99 18.34 -1.77
C SER A 56 -0.98 19.43 -2.13
N THR A 57 -0.69 20.31 -1.18
CA THR A 57 0.35 21.32 -1.28
C THR A 57 1.12 21.37 0.04
N PRO A 58 2.47 21.52 0.02
CA PRO A 58 3.26 21.55 1.26
C PRO A 58 2.87 22.69 2.20
N ASP A 59 2.40 23.81 1.63
CA ASP A 59 1.91 24.96 2.37
C ASP A 59 0.38 25.05 2.28
N ASN A 60 -0.29 24.71 3.38
CA ASN A 60 -1.74 24.82 3.53
C ASN A 60 -2.17 26.15 4.20
N SER A 61 -1.28 27.15 4.31
CA SER A 61 -1.58 28.42 4.97
C SER A 61 -2.45 29.38 4.14
N THR A 62 -2.62 29.10 2.84
CA THR A 62 -3.43 29.92 1.93
C THR A 62 -4.73 29.22 1.56
N ASP A 63 -5.86 29.74 2.04
CA ASP A 63 -7.21 29.30 1.64
C ASP A 63 -7.62 30.01 0.32
N PRO A 64 -8.09 29.28 -0.71
CA PRO A 64 -8.36 27.83 -0.73
C PRO A 64 -7.17 27.00 -1.21
N HIS A 65 -6.94 25.89 -0.51
CA HIS A 65 -5.95 24.85 -0.85
C HIS A 65 -6.66 23.49 -0.95
N PRO A 66 -6.07 22.50 -1.65
CA PRO A 66 -6.57 21.14 -1.61
C PRO A 66 -6.50 20.57 -0.19
N THR A 67 -7.46 19.71 0.17
CA THR A 67 -7.39 18.94 1.42
C THR A 67 -6.45 17.76 1.20
N PRO A 68 -5.27 17.73 1.84
CA PRO A 68 -4.38 16.57 1.72
C PRO A 68 -5.07 15.33 2.28
N ASN A 69 -4.74 14.17 1.73
CA ASN A 69 -5.27 12.88 2.20
C ASN A 69 -6.81 12.78 2.22
N ALA A 70 -7.52 13.56 1.40
CA ALA A 70 -8.99 13.54 1.32
C ALA A 70 -9.58 12.13 1.13
N GLY A 71 -8.88 11.24 0.43
CA GLY A 71 -9.25 9.82 0.30
C GLY A 71 -9.19 9.05 1.62
N LEU A 72 -8.23 9.32 2.50
CA LEU A 72 -8.18 8.73 3.84
C LEU A 72 -9.29 9.28 4.74
N TYR A 73 -9.61 10.57 4.62
CA TYR A 73 -10.77 11.16 5.31
C TYR A 73 -12.10 10.55 4.86
N ASP A 74 -12.26 10.21 3.57
CA ASP A 74 -13.44 9.49 3.10
C ASP A 74 -13.57 8.11 3.77
N GLN A 75 -12.45 7.39 3.92
CA GLN A 75 -12.43 6.10 4.60
C GLN A 75 -12.73 6.26 6.09
N ALA A 76 -12.15 7.25 6.78
CA ALA A 76 -12.45 7.54 8.18
C ALA A 76 -13.94 7.85 8.38
N LEU A 77 -14.54 8.65 7.48
CA LEU A 77 -15.97 8.92 7.48
C LEU A 77 -16.80 7.64 7.29
N ALA A 78 -16.38 6.75 6.38
CA ALA A 78 -17.06 5.49 6.15
C ALA A 78 -16.96 4.54 7.37
N LEU A 79 -15.80 4.44 8.01
CA LEU A 79 -15.61 3.65 9.24
C LEU A 79 -16.48 4.17 10.38
N ASN A 80 -16.52 5.49 10.56
CA ASN A 80 -17.42 6.13 11.52
C ASN A 80 -18.90 5.86 11.18
N TRP A 81 -19.29 5.92 9.90
CA TRP A 81 -20.65 5.56 9.47
C TRP A 81 -21.00 4.12 9.83
N VAL A 82 -20.09 3.17 9.61
CA VAL A 82 -20.28 1.77 10.00
C VAL A 82 -20.44 1.68 11.52
N SER A 83 -19.54 2.27 12.30
CA SER A 83 -19.64 2.29 13.77
C SER A 83 -21.00 2.83 14.25
N GLN A 84 -21.51 3.91 13.65
CA GLN A 84 -22.77 4.53 14.06
C GLN A 84 -24.04 3.78 13.61
N HIS A 85 -23.96 2.94 12.57
CA HIS A 85 -25.15 2.43 11.90
C HIS A 85 -25.21 0.92 11.69
N ILE A 86 -24.12 0.18 11.87
CA ILE A 86 -24.08 -1.26 11.57
C ILE A 86 -25.03 -2.08 12.44
N SER A 87 -25.37 -1.61 13.64
CA SER A 87 -26.37 -2.23 14.51
C SER A 87 -27.76 -2.34 13.88
N LYS A 88 -28.11 -1.43 12.95
CA LYS A 88 -29.37 -1.49 12.19
C LYS A 88 -29.38 -2.63 11.17
N PHE A 89 -28.22 -3.14 10.80
CA PHE A 89 -28.02 -4.29 9.91
C PHE A 89 -27.76 -5.59 10.68
N GLY A 90 -27.81 -5.55 12.02
CA GLY A 90 -27.55 -6.69 12.89
C GLY A 90 -26.08 -6.89 13.26
N GLY A 91 -25.19 -5.95 12.93
CA GLY A 91 -23.78 -6.01 13.29
C GLY A 91 -23.48 -5.40 14.65
N ASP A 92 -22.36 -5.77 15.22
CA ASP A 92 -21.84 -5.20 16.46
C ASP A 92 -20.84 -4.09 16.11
N PRO A 93 -21.12 -2.80 16.46
CA PRO A 93 -20.22 -1.70 16.16
C PRO A 93 -18.89 -1.75 16.92
N ASP A 94 -18.82 -2.52 18.02
CA ASP A 94 -17.62 -2.69 18.83
C ASP A 94 -16.76 -3.88 18.38
N ARG A 95 -17.26 -4.69 17.43
CA ARG A 95 -16.54 -5.83 16.83
C ARG A 95 -16.29 -5.60 15.34
N MET A 96 -15.60 -4.50 15.04
CA MET A 96 -15.21 -4.16 13.67
C MET A 96 -13.79 -4.61 13.38
N THR A 97 -13.63 -5.52 12.42
CA THR A 97 -12.33 -5.80 11.79
C THR A 97 -12.27 -5.14 10.42
N VAL A 98 -11.25 -4.32 10.19
CA VAL A 98 -10.92 -3.80 8.86
C VAL A 98 -9.94 -4.74 8.17
N ILE A 99 -10.10 -4.91 6.87
CA ILE A 99 -9.22 -5.71 6.02
C ILE A 99 -8.96 -4.94 4.73
N GLY A 100 -7.75 -4.99 4.20
CA GLY A 100 -7.43 -4.36 2.94
C GLY A 100 -6.22 -4.99 2.30
N GLU A 101 -6.01 -4.66 1.03
CA GLU A 101 -4.85 -5.08 0.25
C GLU A 101 -4.14 -3.88 -0.40
N SER A 102 -2.81 -3.96 -0.56
CA SER A 102 -2.00 -2.94 -1.23
C SER A 102 -2.22 -1.55 -0.60
N ALA A 103 -2.57 -0.54 -1.40
CA ALA A 103 -2.96 0.79 -0.93
C ALA A 103 -4.13 0.78 0.09
N GLY A 104 -5.01 -0.23 0.05
CA GLY A 104 -6.06 -0.43 1.04
C GLY A 104 -5.53 -0.96 2.37
N ALA A 105 -4.51 -1.83 2.36
CA ALA A 105 -3.77 -2.22 3.56
C ALA A 105 -2.96 -1.03 4.11
N SER A 106 -2.30 -0.25 3.26
CA SER A 106 -1.61 0.99 3.67
C SER A 106 -2.56 2.04 4.21
N SER A 107 -3.78 2.10 3.69
CA SER A 107 -4.83 2.94 4.24
C SER A 107 -5.12 2.56 5.70
N ILE A 108 -5.26 1.26 5.99
CA ILE A 108 -5.44 0.75 7.36
C ILE A 108 -4.24 1.12 8.22
N LEU A 109 -3.02 0.97 7.70
CA LEU A 109 -1.80 1.38 8.38
C LEU A 109 -1.81 2.88 8.75
N HIS A 110 -2.24 3.75 7.85
CA HIS A 110 -2.42 5.17 8.15
C HIS A 110 -3.56 5.45 9.13
N HIS A 111 -4.61 4.61 9.18
CA HIS A 111 -5.63 4.72 10.24
C HIS A 111 -5.07 4.29 11.60
N ILE A 112 -4.21 3.26 11.65
CA ILE A 112 -3.52 2.80 12.88
C ILE A 112 -2.63 3.90 13.45
N THR A 113 -1.92 4.65 12.61
CA THR A 113 -1.03 5.73 13.06
C THR A 113 -1.66 7.12 12.95
N SER A 114 -2.96 7.20 12.63
CA SER A 114 -3.63 8.47 12.37
C SER A 114 -3.54 9.39 13.57
N TYR A 115 -3.23 10.66 13.30
CA TYR A 115 -3.07 11.70 14.31
C TYR A 115 -1.93 11.44 15.32
N GLY A 116 -1.09 10.42 15.15
CA GLY A 116 -0.11 10.00 16.15
C GLY A 116 -0.72 9.24 17.32
N GLY A 117 -1.91 8.64 17.15
CA GLY A 117 -2.54 7.80 18.15
C GLY A 117 -3.38 8.52 19.20
N SER A 118 -3.82 7.76 20.21
CA SER A 118 -4.83 8.16 21.19
C SER A 118 -4.40 9.35 22.05
N SER A 119 -3.11 9.41 22.42
CA SER A 119 -2.53 10.38 23.36
C SER A 119 -2.04 11.68 22.69
N SER A 120 -2.12 11.78 21.38
CA SER A 120 -1.63 12.93 20.62
C SER A 120 -2.56 14.14 20.73
N SER A 121 -1.97 15.34 20.75
CA SER A 121 -2.71 16.60 20.68
C SER A 121 -3.37 16.85 19.31
N LEU A 122 -2.98 16.08 18.29
CA LEU A 122 -3.57 16.13 16.95
C LEU A 122 -4.85 15.30 16.85
N ASN A 123 -5.16 14.45 17.84
CA ASN A 123 -6.34 13.61 17.86
C ASN A 123 -7.62 14.50 17.91
N PRO A 124 -8.38 14.59 16.81
CA PRO A 124 -9.52 15.49 16.72
C PRO A 124 -10.60 15.08 17.71
N ASP A 125 -11.24 16.06 18.36
CA ASP A 125 -12.32 15.82 19.33
C ASP A 125 -11.99 14.84 20.47
N SER A 126 -10.69 14.56 20.71
CA SER A 126 -10.22 13.54 21.64
C SER A 126 -10.94 12.21 21.43
N LEU A 127 -10.90 11.68 20.19
CA LEU A 127 -11.50 10.39 19.88
C LEU A 127 -11.02 9.36 20.92
N PRO A 128 -11.96 8.66 21.59
CA PRO A 128 -11.62 7.87 22.77
C PRO A 128 -11.01 6.51 22.43
N ARG A 129 -10.99 6.12 21.15
CA ARG A 129 -10.55 4.81 20.66
C ARG A 129 -10.28 4.81 19.16
N ALA A 130 -9.57 3.79 18.70
CA ALA A 130 -9.39 3.48 17.29
C ALA A 130 -10.73 3.35 16.54
N PRO A 131 -10.76 3.62 15.22
CA PRO A 131 -11.97 3.50 14.40
C PRO A 131 -12.44 2.05 14.19
N PHE A 132 -11.66 1.05 14.62
CA PHE A 132 -11.95 -0.37 14.51
C PHE A 132 -11.25 -1.17 15.63
N GLN A 133 -11.73 -2.39 15.89
CA GLN A 133 -11.19 -3.26 16.94
C GLN A 133 -9.94 -4.02 16.49
N ARG A 134 -9.90 -4.49 15.24
CA ARG A 134 -8.81 -5.31 14.69
C ARG A 134 -8.52 -4.97 13.24
N ALA A 135 -7.34 -5.34 12.77
CA ALA A 135 -6.95 -5.12 11.38
C ALA A 135 -6.34 -6.36 10.71
N ILE A 136 -6.63 -6.54 9.42
CA ILE A 136 -5.94 -7.46 8.53
C ILE A 136 -5.30 -6.64 7.40
N LEU A 137 -3.98 -6.73 7.26
CA LEU A 137 -3.23 -5.96 6.27
C LEU A 137 -2.54 -6.91 5.30
N GLN A 138 -3.14 -7.12 4.13
CA GLN A 138 -2.55 -7.89 3.04
C GLN A 138 -1.63 -6.97 2.23
N SER A 139 -0.31 -7.13 2.35
CA SER A 139 0.67 -6.34 1.58
C SER A 139 0.48 -4.83 1.73
N PRO A 140 0.70 -4.22 2.92
CA PRO A 140 0.59 -2.77 3.12
C PRO A 140 1.61 -1.99 2.28
N ALA A 141 1.23 -1.69 1.03
CA ALA A 141 2.08 -1.10 0.01
C ALA A 141 1.83 0.41 -0.19
N PHE A 142 2.87 1.21 0.05
CA PHE A 142 2.95 2.60 -0.37
C PHE A 142 4.42 3.00 -0.45
N PHE A 143 4.78 3.88 -1.38
CA PHE A 143 6.09 4.52 -1.31
C PHE A 143 6.04 5.60 -0.22
N PRO A 144 7.09 5.73 0.62
CA PRO A 144 7.16 6.82 1.57
C PRO A 144 6.86 8.17 0.91
N ALA A 145 6.18 9.04 1.64
CA ALA A 145 5.62 10.28 1.11
C ALA A 145 6.66 11.07 0.32
N ALA A 146 6.19 11.59 -0.82
CA ALA A 146 6.90 12.57 -1.64
C ALA A 146 7.41 13.72 -0.75
N ASP A 147 8.63 14.18 -1.01
CA ASP A 147 9.10 15.42 -0.42
C ASP A 147 8.23 16.61 -0.89
N ALA A 148 8.38 17.73 -0.19
CA ALA A 148 7.59 18.93 -0.48
C ALA A 148 7.71 19.40 -1.94
N ASP A 149 8.87 19.20 -2.57
CA ASP A 149 9.10 19.59 -3.96
C ASP A 149 8.28 18.71 -4.93
N THR A 150 8.23 17.41 -4.69
CA THR A 150 7.45 16.45 -5.51
C THR A 150 5.95 16.69 -5.36
N GLU A 151 5.49 16.98 -4.15
CA GLU A 151 4.09 17.35 -3.89
C GLU A 151 3.69 18.63 -4.64
N LEU A 152 4.56 19.66 -4.58
CA LEU A 152 4.33 20.91 -5.29
C LEU A 152 4.36 20.73 -6.81
N GLU A 153 5.26 19.90 -7.35
CA GLU A 153 5.32 19.58 -8.78
C GLU A 153 4.02 18.93 -9.26
N ALA A 154 3.50 17.94 -8.52
CA ALA A 154 2.23 17.28 -8.86
C ALA A 154 1.04 18.27 -8.86
N PHE A 155 1.03 19.23 -7.92
CA PHE A 155 0.02 20.28 -7.86
C PHE A 155 0.11 21.25 -9.05
N ASP A 156 1.30 21.76 -9.34
CA ASP A 156 1.56 22.68 -10.44
C ASP A 156 1.26 22.04 -11.80
N ASP A 157 1.61 20.77 -11.99
CA ASP A 157 1.29 20.01 -13.20
C ASP A 157 -0.22 19.84 -13.36
N PHE A 158 -0.96 19.60 -12.26
CA PHE A 158 -2.42 19.48 -12.33
C PHE A 158 -3.08 20.81 -12.70
N LEU A 159 -2.64 21.92 -12.11
CA LEU A 159 -3.03 23.28 -12.49
C LEU A 159 -2.78 23.53 -13.97
N PHE A 160 -1.56 23.24 -14.43
CA PHE A 160 -1.14 23.46 -15.80
C PHE A 160 -2.02 22.69 -16.79
N VAL A 161 -2.20 21.38 -16.57
CA VAL A 161 -2.96 20.51 -17.49
C VAL A 161 -4.44 20.89 -17.50
N ALA A 162 -5.00 21.24 -16.34
CA ALA A 162 -6.37 21.73 -16.22
C ALA A 162 -6.57 23.18 -16.70
N ARG A 163 -5.48 23.87 -17.08
CA ARG A 163 -5.45 25.29 -17.49
C ARG A 163 -6.04 26.21 -16.41
N ALA A 164 -5.68 25.97 -15.16
CA ALA A 164 -6.04 26.80 -14.01
C ALA A 164 -4.79 27.45 -13.44
N ASP A 165 -4.93 28.67 -12.93
CA ASP A 165 -3.83 29.37 -12.26
C ASP A 165 -3.88 29.21 -10.73
N THR A 166 -5.03 28.79 -10.18
CA THR A 166 -5.24 28.61 -8.74
C THR A 166 -6.13 27.40 -8.43
N PHE A 167 -6.08 26.92 -7.19
CA PHE A 167 -6.99 25.88 -6.73
C PHE A 167 -8.47 26.31 -6.78
N GLU A 168 -8.77 27.58 -6.54
CA GLU A 168 -10.14 28.09 -6.70
C GLU A 168 -10.63 27.96 -8.15
N GLU A 169 -9.76 28.23 -9.12
CA GLU A 169 -10.10 28.02 -10.53
C GLU A 169 -10.28 26.54 -10.86
N LEU A 170 -9.48 25.63 -10.28
CA LEU A 170 -9.64 24.18 -10.45
C LEU A 170 -11.04 23.72 -10.04
N LYS A 171 -11.53 24.16 -8.87
CA LYS A 171 -12.87 23.80 -8.38
C LYS A 171 -14.00 24.22 -9.34
N ASN A 172 -13.75 25.23 -10.17
CA ASN A 172 -14.72 25.75 -11.14
C ASN A 172 -14.51 25.22 -12.56
N LYS A 173 -13.53 24.33 -12.80
CA LYS A 173 -13.34 23.70 -14.12
C LYS A 173 -14.44 22.68 -14.41
N PRO A 174 -14.78 22.46 -15.70
CA PRO A 174 -15.64 21.35 -16.09
C PRO A 174 -15.07 20.01 -15.60
N GLU A 175 -15.95 19.11 -15.17
CA GLU A 175 -15.58 17.76 -14.69
C GLU A 175 -14.71 17.01 -15.69
N GLU A 176 -15.05 17.06 -16.99
CA GLU A 176 -14.28 16.42 -18.05
C GLU A 176 -12.82 16.89 -18.09
N VAL A 177 -12.57 18.19 -17.87
CA VAL A 177 -11.20 18.74 -17.83
C VAL A 177 -10.42 18.18 -16.64
N LEU A 178 -11.06 18.11 -15.46
CA LEU A 178 -10.43 17.58 -14.25
C LEU A 178 -10.15 16.08 -14.37
N ILE A 179 -11.09 15.31 -14.91
CA ILE A 179 -10.92 13.87 -15.15
C ILE A 179 -9.81 13.64 -16.17
N SER A 180 -9.77 14.39 -17.27
CA SER A 180 -8.69 14.29 -18.27
C SER A 180 -7.34 14.66 -17.69
N ALA A 181 -7.25 15.71 -16.86
CA ALA A 181 -6.02 16.10 -16.19
C ALA A 181 -5.53 15.00 -15.25
N ASN A 182 -6.42 14.46 -14.42
CA ASN A 182 -6.11 13.35 -13.52
C ASN A 182 -5.62 12.12 -14.28
N LYS A 183 -6.35 11.70 -15.33
CA LYS A 183 -5.98 10.56 -16.17
C LYS A 183 -4.60 10.76 -16.80
N LEU A 184 -4.31 11.97 -17.30
CA LEU A 184 -3.03 12.26 -17.93
C LEU A 184 -1.87 12.14 -16.95
N LEU A 185 -1.99 12.73 -15.76
CA LEU A 185 -0.91 12.70 -14.77
C LEU A 185 -0.71 11.28 -14.20
N VAL A 186 -1.77 10.56 -13.87
CA VAL A 186 -1.68 9.16 -13.43
C VAL A 186 -1.05 8.29 -14.53
N SER A 187 -1.39 8.49 -15.81
CA SER A 187 -0.80 7.72 -16.92
C SER A 187 0.68 8.04 -17.19
N LYS A 188 1.16 9.18 -16.70
CA LYS A 188 2.54 9.64 -16.88
C LYS A 188 3.42 9.40 -15.67
N SER A 189 2.87 8.86 -14.58
CA SER A 189 3.66 8.44 -13.43
C SER A 189 4.80 7.53 -13.91
N PRO A 190 6.03 7.70 -13.39
CA PRO A 190 7.12 6.78 -13.67
C PRO A 190 6.68 5.34 -13.40
N TYR A 191 7.26 4.38 -14.12
CA TYR A 191 6.92 2.98 -13.96
C TYR A 191 6.94 2.58 -12.49
N ALA A 192 5.86 1.94 -12.03
CA ALA A 192 5.68 1.48 -10.66
C ALA A 192 5.61 2.55 -9.58
N GLN A 193 5.57 3.84 -9.94
CA GLN A 193 5.33 4.94 -9.01
C GLN A 193 3.90 5.48 -9.17
N PHE A 194 3.42 6.18 -8.15
CA PHE A 194 2.08 6.74 -8.11
C PHE A 194 2.18 8.23 -7.82
N THR A 195 1.81 9.08 -8.79
CA THR A 195 1.90 10.55 -8.65
C THR A 195 1.04 11.08 -7.50
N PHE A 196 -0.08 10.41 -7.20
CA PHE A 196 -0.98 10.81 -6.14
C PHE A 196 -1.09 9.69 -5.11
N GLY A 197 -0.84 10.02 -3.85
CA GLY A 197 -0.88 9.10 -2.73
C GLY A 197 -0.81 9.85 -1.39
N PRO A 198 -0.74 9.13 -0.27
CA PRO A 198 -0.66 9.74 1.05
C PRO A 198 0.53 10.68 1.19
N THR A 199 0.31 11.86 1.78
CA THR A 199 1.35 12.85 2.08
C THR A 199 1.44 13.17 3.57
N LEU A 200 2.59 13.68 4.02
CA LEU A 200 2.78 14.13 5.39
C LEU A 200 2.06 15.46 5.62
N ASP A 201 0.77 15.40 5.97
CA ASP A 201 -0.07 16.57 6.17
C ASP A 201 0.04 17.21 7.56
N THR A 202 0.94 16.69 8.41
CA THR A 202 1.20 17.14 9.79
C THR A 202 0.04 16.97 10.77
N ILE A 203 -1.10 16.42 10.31
CA ILE A 203 -2.32 16.23 11.11
C ILE A 203 -2.74 14.76 11.08
N PHE A 204 -3.25 14.27 9.96
CA PHE A 204 -3.66 12.88 9.82
C PHE A 204 -2.44 11.96 9.75
N ILE A 205 -1.42 12.35 8.98
CA ILE A 205 -0.13 11.66 8.86
C ILE A 205 0.96 12.62 9.33
N PRO A 206 1.24 12.67 10.66
CA PRO A 206 2.14 13.68 11.20
C PRO A 206 3.62 13.42 10.94
N LYS A 207 4.03 12.15 10.81
CA LYS A 207 5.41 11.71 10.58
C LYS A 207 5.39 10.43 9.72
N PRO A 208 6.55 9.96 9.20
CA PRO A 208 6.65 8.65 8.58
C PRO A 208 6.13 7.53 9.49
N VAL A 209 5.43 6.55 8.91
CA VAL A 209 4.82 5.45 9.66
C VAL A 209 5.82 4.66 10.51
N SER A 210 7.04 4.44 9.99
CA SER A 210 8.09 3.74 10.74
C SER A 210 8.47 4.49 12.02
N VAL A 211 8.53 5.82 11.95
CA VAL A 211 8.81 6.68 13.11
C VAL A 211 7.64 6.63 14.10
N LEU A 212 6.40 6.77 13.62
CA LEU A 212 5.22 6.73 14.49
C LEU A 212 5.11 5.39 15.25
N LEU A 213 5.27 4.28 14.55
CA LEU A 213 5.20 2.95 15.16
C LEU A 213 6.35 2.69 16.14
N ARG A 214 7.57 3.12 15.81
CA ARG A 214 8.74 2.99 16.70
C ARG A 214 8.59 3.82 17.98
N ASP A 215 8.07 5.03 17.86
CA ASP A 215 7.96 5.98 18.97
C ASP A 215 6.73 5.70 19.85
N GLY A 216 5.85 4.78 19.45
CA GLY A 216 4.60 4.47 20.16
C GLY A 216 3.44 5.40 19.84
N ASP A 217 3.57 6.23 18.80
CA ASP A 217 2.58 7.22 18.35
C ASP A 217 1.51 6.56 17.44
N PHE A 218 0.74 5.62 17.99
CA PHE A 218 -0.33 4.91 17.27
C PHE A 218 -1.52 4.57 18.17
N TRP A 219 -2.63 4.10 17.58
CA TRP A 219 -3.79 3.62 18.33
C TRP A 219 -3.49 2.26 18.98
N ASP A 220 -3.15 2.29 20.26
CA ASP A 220 -2.72 1.15 21.08
C ASP A 220 -3.87 0.30 21.65
N ASP A 221 -5.12 0.73 21.45
CA ASP A 221 -6.34 0.05 21.86
C ASP A 221 -6.90 -0.92 20.79
N ILE A 222 -6.15 -1.17 19.72
CA ILE A 222 -6.45 -2.17 18.69
C ILE A 222 -6.07 -3.56 19.24
N ASP A 223 -7.07 -4.42 19.44
CA ASP A 223 -6.94 -5.71 20.13
C ASP A 223 -6.19 -6.81 19.34
N GLY A 224 -5.77 -6.54 18.11
CA GLY A 224 -4.98 -7.49 17.33
C GLY A 224 -4.85 -7.16 15.85
N ILE A 225 -3.79 -7.69 15.25
CA ILE A 225 -3.47 -7.54 13.82
C ILE A 225 -3.13 -8.88 13.16
N MET A 226 -3.51 -9.03 11.89
CA MET A 226 -2.97 -10.07 11.01
C MET A 226 -2.33 -9.41 9.80
N VAL A 227 -1.04 -9.60 9.61
CA VAL A 227 -0.26 -8.88 8.59
C VAL A 227 0.36 -9.88 7.62
N ALA A 228 0.41 -9.50 6.35
CA ALA A 228 0.96 -10.37 5.33
C ALA A 228 1.72 -9.64 4.24
N HIS A 229 2.51 -10.41 3.51
CA HIS A 229 3.07 -10.03 2.23
C HIS A 229 3.17 -11.26 1.30
N ASN A 230 3.30 -11.02 0.01
CA ASN A 230 3.52 -12.05 -0.99
C ASN A 230 5.03 -12.27 -1.18
N SER A 231 5.44 -13.42 -1.69
CA SER A 231 6.86 -13.79 -1.76
C SER A 231 7.69 -12.95 -2.74
N LEU A 232 7.05 -12.33 -3.74
CA LEU A 232 7.66 -11.51 -4.79
C LEU A 232 6.92 -10.18 -4.97
N GLU A 233 6.74 -9.42 -3.88
CA GLU A 233 6.02 -8.12 -3.88
C GLU A 233 6.53 -7.16 -4.96
N GLY A 234 7.85 -6.92 -5.00
CA GLY A 234 8.43 -5.88 -5.83
C GLY A 234 8.54 -6.23 -7.31
N LEU A 235 8.26 -7.49 -7.70
CA LEU A 235 8.51 -7.94 -9.08
C LEU A 235 7.67 -7.16 -10.11
N LEU A 236 6.43 -6.82 -9.77
CA LEU A 236 5.54 -6.02 -10.64
C LEU A 236 5.89 -4.52 -10.62
N PHE A 237 6.76 -4.11 -9.68
CA PHE A 237 7.08 -2.72 -9.39
C PHE A 237 8.54 -2.36 -9.70
N THR A 238 9.25 -3.21 -10.43
CA THR A 238 10.65 -2.96 -10.80
C THR A 238 10.81 -3.04 -12.31
N ASP A 239 11.13 -1.92 -12.93
CA ASP A 239 11.53 -1.90 -14.34
C ASP A 239 12.93 -2.51 -14.46
N ILE A 240 13.05 -3.56 -15.26
CA ILE A 240 14.32 -4.24 -15.52
C ILE A 240 15.40 -3.28 -16.06
N LYS A 241 15.00 -2.25 -16.81
CA LYS A 241 15.92 -1.23 -17.33
C LYS A 241 16.42 -0.27 -16.25
N ALA A 242 15.63 -0.10 -15.19
CA ALA A 242 15.98 0.74 -14.07
C ALA A 242 16.96 0.05 -13.10
N VAL A 243 17.27 -1.23 -13.31
CA VAL A 243 18.11 -2.03 -12.40
C VAL A 243 19.18 -2.86 -13.13
N GLU A 244 19.59 -2.46 -14.34
CA GLU A 244 20.58 -3.19 -15.15
C GLU A 244 21.99 -3.19 -14.54
N ASN A 245 22.29 -2.18 -13.74
CA ASN A 245 23.55 -1.95 -13.04
C ASN A 245 23.36 -0.97 -11.87
N ASP A 246 24.43 -0.75 -11.10
CA ASP A 246 24.45 0.15 -9.95
C ASP A 246 24.02 1.58 -10.27
N ASP A 247 24.42 2.16 -11.41
CA ASP A 247 24.07 3.54 -11.76
C ASP A 247 22.58 3.69 -12.05
N THR A 248 22.01 2.74 -12.80
CA THR A 248 20.57 2.71 -13.07
C THR A 248 19.77 2.47 -11.79
N PHE A 249 20.24 1.56 -10.93
CA PHE A 249 19.59 1.26 -9.66
C PHE A 249 19.65 2.44 -8.70
N ALA A 250 20.78 3.12 -8.59
CA ALA A 250 20.93 4.35 -7.83
C ALA A 250 19.95 5.44 -8.32
N THR A 251 19.79 5.57 -9.64
CA THR A 251 18.84 6.50 -10.25
C THR A 251 17.40 6.14 -9.91
N PHE A 252 17.06 4.85 -9.94
CA PHE A 252 15.74 4.35 -9.55
C PHE A 252 15.40 4.67 -8.09
N ILE A 253 16.32 4.41 -7.17
CA ILE A 253 16.14 4.71 -5.74
C ILE A 253 16.00 6.22 -5.53
N ARG A 254 16.88 7.04 -6.14
CA ARG A 254 16.81 8.51 -6.05
C ARG A 254 15.50 9.07 -6.58
N ASN A 255 14.97 8.53 -7.67
CA ASN A 255 13.68 8.98 -8.19
C ASN A 255 12.51 8.54 -7.30
N SER A 256 12.69 7.53 -6.46
CA SER A 256 11.66 7.07 -5.53
C SER A 256 11.72 7.82 -4.19
N LEU A 257 12.89 8.33 -3.83
CA LEU A 257 13.16 9.06 -2.59
C LEU A 257 14.12 10.25 -2.87
N PRO A 258 13.63 11.38 -3.40
CA PRO A 258 14.51 12.46 -3.84
C PRO A 258 15.21 13.19 -2.69
N GLY A 259 14.66 13.11 -1.47
CA GLY A 259 15.28 13.62 -0.23
C GLY A 259 16.49 12.83 0.30
N LEU A 260 16.88 11.71 -0.33
CA LEU A 260 18.04 10.93 0.12
C LEU A 260 19.37 11.66 -0.07
N LYS A 261 20.22 11.62 0.97
CA LYS A 261 21.61 12.08 0.92
C LYS A 261 22.44 11.18 0.01
N ASP A 262 23.47 11.74 -0.62
CA ASP A 262 24.37 11.00 -1.52
C ASP A 262 25.03 9.80 -0.81
N GLU A 263 25.43 9.96 0.44
CA GLU A 263 26.07 8.94 1.28
C GLU A 263 25.12 7.75 1.54
N ASP A 264 23.85 8.04 1.83
CA ASP A 264 22.83 7.02 2.06
C ASP A 264 22.49 6.27 0.76
N LEU A 265 22.47 6.98 -0.38
CA LEU A 265 22.28 6.34 -1.68
C LEU A 265 23.44 5.39 -2.03
N GLU A 266 24.68 5.82 -1.77
CA GLU A 266 25.85 4.96 -1.98
C GLU A 266 25.78 3.70 -1.11
N TYR A 267 25.43 3.86 0.17
CA TYR A 267 25.24 2.74 1.09
C TYR A 267 24.12 1.78 0.64
N ILE A 268 22.97 2.29 0.19
CA ILE A 268 21.87 1.45 -0.35
C ILE A 268 22.38 0.56 -1.49
N VAL A 269 23.12 1.15 -2.42
CA VAL A 269 23.57 0.48 -3.64
C VAL A 269 24.71 -0.49 -3.35
N LYS A 270 25.66 -0.13 -2.48
CA LYS A 270 26.90 -0.89 -2.28
C LYS A 270 26.84 -1.90 -1.15
N ASP A 271 26.09 -1.61 -0.09
CA ASP A 271 26.13 -2.36 1.15
C ASP A 271 24.77 -2.95 1.53
N LEU A 272 23.68 -2.19 1.35
CA LEU A 272 22.35 -2.64 1.73
C LEU A 272 21.77 -3.64 0.72
N TYR A 273 21.92 -3.36 -0.57
CA TYR A 273 21.56 -4.26 -1.67
C TYR A 273 22.75 -4.42 -2.61
N PRO A 274 23.80 -5.16 -2.22
CA PRO A 274 24.94 -5.38 -3.08
C PRO A 274 24.56 -6.25 -4.29
N LEU A 275 25.23 -6.04 -5.42
CA LEU A 275 25.25 -6.99 -6.52
C LEU A 275 26.58 -7.73 -6.48
N ASP A 276 26.58 -8.93 -5.90
CA ASP A 276 27.80 -9.71 -5.57
C ASP A 276 28.67 -10.07 -6.81
N ASP A 277 28.10 -10.04 -8.02
CA ASP A 277 28.79 -10.36 -9.27
C ASP A 277 28.49 -9.29 -10.34
N GLU A 278 29.53 -8.63 -10.86
CA GLU A 278 29.41 -7.70 -12.00
C GLU A 278 28.84 -8.39 -13.27
N ASN A 279 28.96 -9.72 -13.36
CA ASN A 279 28.41 -10.56 -14.43
C ASN A 279 27.06 -11.20 -14.07
N ALA A 280 26.42 -10.75 -12.98
CA ALA A 280 25.11 -11.24 -12.54
C ALA A 280 24.11 -11.28 -13.70
N GLY A 281 23.28 -12.34 -13.70
CA GLY A 281 22.28 -12.52 -14.72
C GLY A 281 21.22 -11.41 -14.69
N VAL A 282 20.47 -11.30 -15.77
CA VAL A 282 19.32 -10.37 -15.85
C VAL A 282 18.32 -10.61 -14.71
N LEU A 283 18.13 -11.88 -14.31
CA LEU A 283 17.25 -12.25 -13.21
C LEU A 283 17.78 -11.77 -11.85
N ASP A 284 19.06 -11.95 -11.56
CA ASP A 284 19.65 -11.55 -10.27
C ASP A 284 19.57 -10.02 -10.08
N LYS A 285 19.81 -9.27 -11.16
CA LYS A 285 19.68 -7.81 -11.21
C LYS A 285 18.24 -7.36 -10.98
N LEU A 286 17.27 -8.03 -11.63
CA LEU A 286 15.86 -7.77 -11.42
C LEU A 286 15.44 -8.08 -9.98
N LEU A 287 15.87 -9.22 -9.42
CA LEU A 287 15.54 -9.63 -8.07
C LEU A 287 16.15 -8.70 -7.01
N ARG A 288 17.36 -8.18 -7.22
CA ARG A 288 17.94 -7.13 -6.37
C ARG A 288 17.02 -5.90 -6.30
N GLY A 289 16.60 -5.40 -7.47
CA GLY A 289 15.68 -4.27 -7.56
C GLY A 289 14.30 -4.54 -6.96
N ALA A 290 13.77 -5.73 -7.23
CA ALA A 290 12.47 -6.18 -6.70
C ALA A 290 12.51 -6.32 -5.18
N ASN A 291 13.59 -6.84 -4.60
CA ASN A 291 13.73 -6.93 -3.15
C ASN A 291 13.80 -5.53 -2.51
N ALA A 292 14.61 -4.62 -3.06
CA ALA A 292 14.68 -3.24 -2.58
C ALA A 292 13.31 -2.54 -2.65
N THR A 293 12.59 -2.72 -3.76
CA THR A 293 11.24 -2.15 -3.93
C THR A 293 10.23 -2.76 -2.97
N ALA A 294 10.27 -4.08 -2.78
CA ALA A 294 9.40 -4.81 -1.87
C ALA A 294 9.59 -4.36 -0.42
N GLU A 295 10.84 -4.24 0.03
CA GLU A 295 11.18 -3.83 1.38
C GLU A 295 10.83 -2.36 1.63
N LEU A 296 11.22 -1.47 0.72
CA LEU A 296 10.92 -0.04 0.82
C LEU A 296 9.42 0.24 0.90
N SER A 297 8.61 -0.44 0.08
CA SER A 297 7.19 -0.08 -0.08
C SER A 297 6.23 -0.93 0.72
N THR A 298 6.58 -2.17 1.10
CA THR A 298 5.60 -3.18 1.54
C THR A 298 6.08 -4.02 2.73
N ILE A 299 7.16 -4.78 2.58
CA ILE A 299 7.59 -5.78 3.58
C ILE A 299 8.00 -5.09 4.89
N CYS A 300 8.72 -3.97 4.83
CA CYS A 300 9.14 -3.30 6.05
C CYS A 300 7.98 -2.65 6.80
N ASN A 301 6.93 -2.17 6.12
CA ASN A 301 5.70 -1.72 6.78
C ASN A 301 5.07 -2.83 7.64
N ALA A 302 5.10 -4.07 7.13
CA ALA A 302 4.63 -5.22 7.87
C ALA A 302 5.51 -5.55 9.09
N VAL A 303 6.85 -5.41 8.96
CA VAL A 303 7.80 -5.56 10.06
C VAL A 303 7.53 -4.53 11.16
N TYR A 304 7.38 -3.24 10.81
CA TYR A 304 7.18 -2.17 11.78
C TYR A 304 5.90 -2.37 12.61
N LEU A 305 4.81 -2.79 11.95
CA LEU A 305 3.55 -3.10 12.62
C LEU A 305 3.69 -4.20 13.67
N LEU A 306 4.29 -5.31 13.28
CA LEU A 306 4.41 -6.47 14.17
C LEU A 306 5.37 -6.20 15.34
N ASP A 307 6.42 -5.41 15.11
CA ASP A 307 7.31 -4.98 16.18
C ASP A 307 6.61 -4.03 17.17
N ALA A 308 5.77 -3.11 16.66
CA ALA A 308 5.02 -2.17 17.49
C ALA A 308 3.92 -2.85 18.33
N PHE A 309 3.16 -3.77 17.75
CA PHE A 309 2.09 -4.50 18.46
C PHE A 309 2.62 -5.64 19.35
N GLY A 310 3.83 -6.15 19.07
CA GLY A 310 4.37 -7.29 19.80
C GLY A 310 3.69 -8.61 19.45
N ALA A 311 3.84 -9.63 20.32
CA ALA A 311 3.41 -10.99 20.00
C ALA A 311 1.93 -11.27 20.29
N GLU A 312 1.37 -10.66 21.34
CA GLU A 312 -0.01 -10.93 21.77
C GLU A 312 -1.00 -10.34 20.76
N GLY A 313 -1.89 -11.16 20.22
CA GLY A 313 -2.88 -10.72 19.22
C GLY A 313 -2.33 -10.43 17.82
N SER A 314 -1.03 -10.68 17.57
CA SER A 314 -0.37 -10.44 16.29
C SER A 314 -0.12 -11.73 15.53
N TYR A 315 -0.54 -11.77 14.28
CA TYR A 315 -0.42 -12.93 13.39
C TYR A 315 0.17 -12.53 12.04
N LYS A 316 0.85 -13.47 11.40
CA LYS A 316 1.73 -13.19 10.27
C LYS A 316 1.71 -14.32 9.23
N TYR A 317 1.47 -14.00 7.95
CA TYR A 317 1.58 -15.00 6.87
C TYR A 317 2.35 -14.49 5.64
N VAL A 318 2.96 -15.42 4.91
CA VAL A 318 3.53 -15.18 3.59
C VAL A 318 2.75 -15.96 2.54
N PHE A 319 2.32 -15.26 1.50
CA PHE A 319 1.73 -15.92 0.34
C PHE A 319 2.79 -16.25 -0.70
N GLY A 320 3.04 -17.55 -0.89
CA GLY A 320 4.08 -18.09 -1.76
C GLY A 320 3.55 -19.06 -2.82
N VAL A 321 2.26 -18.96 -3.21
CA VAL A 321 1.80 -19.71 -4.39
C VAL A 321 2.43 -19.09 -5.63
N GLU A 322 3.36 -19.81 -6.25
CA GLU A 322 4.13 -19.35 -7.42
C GLU A 322 3.22 -18.64 -8.46
N PRO A 323 3.58 -17.44 -8.93
CA PRO A 323 4.82 -16.70 -8.62
C PRO A 323 4.81 -15.91 -7.30
N GLY A 324 3.68 -15.79 -6.61
CA GLY A 324 3.55 -15.04 -5.36
C GLY A 324 3.81 -13.55 -5.53
N VAL A 325 3.32 -12.96 -6.62
CA VAL A 325 3.44 -11.53 -6.89
C VAL A 325 2.44 -10.71 -6.08
N HIS A 326 2.67 -9.40 -5.97
CA HIS A 326 1.78 -8.48 -5.26
C HIS A 326 0.28 -8.64 -5.63
N GLY A 327 -0.57 -8.69 -4.61
CA GLY A 327 -2.03 -8.84 -4.73
C GLY A 327 -2.55 -10.20 -5.22
N GLN A 328 -1.68 -11.19 -5.44
CA GLN A 328 -2.10 -12.51 -5.91
C GLN A 328 -2.98 -13.24 -4.88
N ASP A 329 -2.76 -13.01 -3.59
CA ASP A 329 -3.51 -13.58 -2.48
C ASP A 329 -4.95 -13.06 -2.39
N VAL A 330 -5.29 -11.89 -2.97
CA VAL A 330 -6.67 -11.40 -3.08
C VAL A 330 -7.58 -12.40 -3.80
N GLY A 331 -7.07 -13.06 -4.84
CA GLY A 331 -7.82 -14.10 -5.56
C GLY A 331 -8.16 -15.31 -4.68
N PHE A 332 -7.36 -15.55 -3.65
CA PHE A 332 -7.55 -16.61 -2.67
C PHE A 332 -8.47 -16.15 -1.53
N SER A 333 -8.32 -14.90 -1.06
CA SER A 333 -9.24 -14.28 -0.10
C SER A 333 -10.69 -14.27 -0.61
N PHE A 334 -10.91 -13.88 -1.87
CA PHE A 334 -12.24 -13.83 -2.48
C PHE A 334 -12.61 -15.10 -3.26
N TYR A 335 -11.90 -16.20 -3.06
CA TYR A 335 -12.17 -17.46 -3.76
C TYR A 335 -13.61 -17.92 -3.54
N GLN A 336 -14.22 -18.39 -4.62
CA GLN A 336 -15.50 -19.07 -4.57
C GLN A 336 -15.37 -20.38 -5.31
N LYS A 337 -15.89 -21.45 -4.70
CA LYS A 337 -15.99 -22.71 -5.41
C LYS A 337 -16.97 -22.51 -6.58
N PRO A 338 -16.58 -22.81 -7.83
CA PRO A 338 -17.51 -22.77 -8.93
C PRO A 338 -18.74 -23.61 -8.63
N PRO A 339 -19.96 -23.10 -8.91
CA PRO A 339 -21.10 -23.99 -9.06
C PRO A 339 -20.72 -25.09 -10.07
N SER A 340 -21.38 -26.24 -10.03
CA SER A 340 -21.23 -27.27 -11.08
C SER A 340 -21.62 -26.79 -12.50
N ASP A 341 -21.96 -25.51 -12.66
CA ASP A 341 -22.28 -24.83 -13.91
C ASP A 341 -21.07 -24.02 -14.41
N PRO A 342 -20.43 -24.41 -15.51
CA PRO A 342 -19.25 -23.75 -16.08
C PRO A 342 -19.56 -22.38 -16.73
N THR A 343 -20.78 -21.85 -16.63
CA THR A 343 -21.17 -20.56 -17.23
C THR A 343 -21.18 -19.37 -16.26
N ASP A 344 -20.84 -19.58 -14.99
CA ASP A 344 -20.75 -18.49 -14.01
C ASP A 344 -19.46 -17.67 -14.20
N ILE A 345 -19.60 -16.54 -14.89
CA ILE A 345 -18.53 -15.61 -15.27
C ILE A 345 -17.92 -14.82 -14.10
N TYR A 346 -18.43 -14.96 -12.87
CA TYR A 346 -17.77 -14.38 -11.69
C TYR A 346 -16.60 -15.25 -11.17
N ASN A 347 -16.37 -16.41 -11.81
CA ASN A 347 -15.45 -17.46 -11.35
C ASN A 347 -14.13 -17.55 -12.15
N THR A 348 -13.60 -16.41 -12.58
CA THR A 348 -12.51 -16.39 -13.56
C THR A 348 -11.15 -16.67 -12.94
N GLY A 349 -10.74 -17.94 -12.91
CA GLY A 349 -9.40 -18.37 -13.30
C GLY A 349 -8.19 -18.05 -12.41
N LYS A 350 -8.36 -17.44 -11.23
CA LYS A 350 -7.24 -17.06 -10.35
C LYS A 350 -6.71 -18.19 -9.44
N VAL A 351 -7.56 -19.16 -9.09
CA VAL A 351 -7.19 -20.28 -8.19
C VAL A 351 -7.27 -21.58 -8.96
N LEU A 352 -6.17 -22.32 -9.01
CA LEU A 352 -6.12 -23.64 -9.64
C LEU A 352 -6.77 -24.68 -8.72
N PRO A 353 -7.37 -25.75 -9.26
CA PRO A 353 -7.89 -26.84 -8.42
C PRO A 353 -6.86 -27.41 -7.43
N SER A 354 -5.58 -27.42 -7.79
CA SER A 354 -4.47 -27.86 -6.93
C SER A 354 -4.17 -26.93 -5.76
N THR A 355 -4.69 -25.70 -5.77
CA THR A 355 -4.48 -24.69 -4.73
C THR A 355 -5.78 -24.24 -4.06
N GLU A 356 -6.89 -24.95 -4.29
CA GLU A 356 -8.20 -24.70 -3.64
C GLU A 356 -8.09 -24.76 -2.11
N ILE A 357 -7.31 -25.72 -1.58
CA ILE A 357 -7.13 -25.86 -0.13
C ILE A 357 -6.44 -24.63 0.48
N VAL A 358 -5.50 -24.01 -0.23
CA VAL A 358 -4.82 -22.79 0.23
C VAL A 358 -5.83 -21.65 0.36
N ALA A 359 -6.72 -21.49 -0.62
CA ALA A 359 -7.76 -20.47 -0.59
C ALA A 359 -8.73 -20.70 0.58
N GLN A 360 -9.16 -21.95 0.76
CA GLN A 360 -10.05 -22.32 1.86
C GLN A 360 -9.41 -22.08 3.23
N THR A 361 -8.14 -22.45 3.40
CA THR A 361 -7.40 -22.21 4.63
C THR A 361 -7.21 -20.71 4.91
N LEU A 362 -6.83 -19.91 3.92
CA LEU A 362 -6.71 -18.46 4.07
C LEU A 362 -8.04 -17.83 4.50
N GLN A 363 -9.15 -18.22 3.87
CA GLN A 363 -10.48 -17.75 4.23
C GLN A 363 -10.86 -18.14 5.66
N ALA A 364 -10.54 -19.36 6.09
CA ALA A 364 -10.79 -19.82 7.46
C ALA A 364 -10.01 -18.98 8.48
N TYR A 365 -8.73 -18.69 8.23
CA TYR A 365 -7.92 -17.82 9.09
C TYR A 365 -8.48 -16.40 9.18
N ILE A 366 -8.83 -15.79 8.05
CA ILE A 366 -9.43 -14.45 8.00
C ILE A 366 -10.73 -14.41 8.82
N VAL A 367 -11.63 -15.37 8.60
CA VAL A 367 -12.93 -15.41 9.27
C VAL A 367 -12.78 -15.71 10.78
N GLY A 368 -11.88 -16.62 11.15
CA GLY A 368 -11.54 -16.91 12.54
C GLY A 368 -11.04 -15.67 13.29
N PHE A 369 -10.07 -14.96 12.69
CA PHE A 369 -9.52 -13.73 13.25
C PHE A 369 -10.56 -12.60 13.35
N VAL A 370 -11.37 -12.41 12.31
CA VAL A 370 -12.43 -11.39 12.30
C VAL A 370 -13.43 -11.61 13.45
N LYS A 371 -13.78 -12.86 13.73
CA LYS A 371 -14.72 -13.16 14.81
C LYS A 371 -14.05 -13.02 16.16
N GLU A 372 -12.99 -13.77 16.40
CA GLU A 372 -12.52 -14.00 17.77
C GLU A 372 -11.16 -13.37 18.07
N GLY A 373 -10.52 -12.73 17.09
CA GLY A 373 -9.14 -12.24 17.22
C GLY A 373 -8.10 -13.34 17.16
N ASP A 374 -8.50 -14.56 16.81
CA ASP A 374 -7.65 -15.75 16.76
C ASP A 374 -7.91 -16.50 15.43
N PRO A 375 -6.94 -16.52 14.49
CA PRO A 375 -7.11 -17.18 13.20
C PRO A 375 -7.30 -18.70 13.34
N ASN A 376 -6.99 -19.29 14.50
CA ASN A 376 -7.16 -20.73 14.73
C ASN A 376 -8.61 -21.15 14.97
N ARG A 377 -9.53 -20.19 15.09
CA ARG A 377 -10.96 -20.48 15.25
C ARG A 377 -11.55 -20.89 13.91
N GLY A 378 -11.83 -22.18 13.77
CA GLY A 378 -12.35 -22.77 12.53
C GLY A 378 -11.31 -23.37 11.63
N LEU A 379 -10.18 -23.77 12.24
CA LEU A 379 -8.98 -24.25 11.58
C LEU A 379 -9.27 -25.26 10.48
N ILE A 380 -8.91 -24.87 9.26
CA ILE A 380 -8.73 -25.76 8.12
C ILE A 380 -7.26 -25.63 7.74
N GLY A 381 -6.40 -26.49 8.28
CA GLY A 381 -4.95 -26.40 8.07
C GLY A 381 -4.16 -26.58 9.36
N PRO A 382 -2.84 -26.33 9.34
CA PRO A 382 -2.00 -26.32 10.54
C PRO A 382 -2.36 -25.14 11.46
N GLU A 383 -1.88 -25.18 12.70
CA GLU A 383 -2.03 -24.05 13.63
C GLU A 383 -1.34 -22.79 13.09
N PHE A 384 -2.00 -21.65 13.19
CA PHE A 384 -1.47 -20.34 12.87
C PHE A 384 -0.82 -19.76 14.14
N PRO A 385 0.53 -19.78 14.24
CA PRO A 385 1.23 -19.30 15.41
C PRO A 385 1.12 -17.77 15.57
N VAL A 386 1.24 -17.31 16.81
CA VAL A 386 1.45 -15.88 17.10
C VAL A 386 2.79 -15.41 16.54
N TYR A 387 2.93 -14.11 16.28
CA TYR A 387 4.02 -13.49 15.52
C TYR A 387 5.44 -13.98 15.87
N LYS A 388 5.74 -14.24 17.14
CA LYS A 388 7.09 -14.67 17.59
C LYS A 388 7.33 -16.18 17.58
N ASP A 389 6.29 -16.97 17.39
CA ASP A 389 6.36 -18.43 17.51
C ASP A 389 6.49 -19.12 16.14
N GLY A 390 6.20 -18.41 15.04
CA GLY A 390 6.40 -18.92 13.69
C GLY A 390 5.69 -18.09 12.63
N ILE A 391 5.65 -18.63 11.41
CA ILE A 391 4.98 -18.02 10.26
C ILE A 391 4.17 -19.06 9.49
N VAL A 392 2.98 -18.68 9.02
CA VAL A 392 2.23 -19.46 8.04
C VAL A 392 2.72 -19.12 6.63
N ILE A 393 3.05 -20.15 5.85
CA ILE A 393 3.37 -20.02 4.44
C ILE A 393 2.27 -20.72 3.64
N LEU A 394 1.64 -19.95 2.74
CA LEU A 394 0.59 -20.40 1.83
C LEU A 394 1.21 -20.66 0.45
N GLY A 395 1.51 -21.91 0.12
CA GLY A 395 2.21 -22.31 -1.11
C GLY A 395 3.58 -22.95 -0.89
N SER A 396 4.22 -23.42 -1.96
CA SER A 396 5.48 -24.16 -1.89
C SER A 396 6.70 -23.27 -2.13
N LYS A 397 7.76 -23.49 -1.35
CA LYS A 397 9.14 -23.11 -1.68
C LYS A 397 10.03 -24.36 -1.54
N GLU A 398 9.91 -25.33 -2.45
CA GLU A 398 10.94 -26.37 -2.62
C GLU A 398 11.81 -26.09 -3.86
N ASN A 399 13.08 -25.74 -3.60
CA ASN A 399 14.22 -25.85 -4.53
C ASN A 399 14.03 -25.30 -5.95
N GLY A 400 13.54 -24.05 -6.10
CA GLY A 400 13.69 -23.27 -7.34
C GLY A 400 13.19 -23.97 -8.61
N SER A 401 12.23 -24.89 -8.48
CA SER A 401 11.71 -25.70 -9.58
C SER A 401 10.24 -25.38 -9.82
N MET A 402 9.96 -24.94 -11.05
CA MET A 402 8.68 -24.41 -11.54
C MET A 402 7.63 -25.52 -11.77
N ILE A 403 7.55 -26.51 -10.89
CA ILE A 403 6.64 -27.66 -11.00
C ILE A 403 5.71 -27.66 -9.78
N VAL A 404 4.48 -27.18 -9.96
CA VAL A 404 3.38 -27.34 -8.99
C VAL A 404 2.91 -28.79 -9.02
N PRO A 405 2.72 -29.42 -7.84
CA PRO A 405 1.40 -30.02 -7.62
C PRO A 405 0.74 -29.78 -6.26
N GLU A 406 1.42 -29.30 -5.21
CA GLU A 406 0.80 -29.30 -3.88
C GLU A 406 0.68 -27.87 -3.33
N GLY A 407 -0.55 -27.34 -3.37
CA GLY A 407 -0.94 -26.16 -2.60
C GLY A 407 -0.92 -26.50 -1.12
N GLU A 408 0.27 -26.47 -0.53
CA GLU A 408 0.47 -26.74 0.88
C GLU A 408 0.26 -25.47 1.71
N VAL A 409 -0.21 -25.68 2.93
CA VAL A 409 -0.12 -24.68 4.00
C VAL A 409 0.83 -25.25 5.04
N ARG A 410 1.94 -24.55 5.27
CA ARG A 410 2.97 -25.00 6.21
C ARG A 410 3.29 -23.92 7.24
N VAL A 411 3.84 -24.36 8.36
CA VAL A 411 4.31 -23.49 9.43
C VAL A 411 5.81 -23.68 9.54
N GLU A 412 6.56 -22.57 9.53
CA GLU A 412 8.01 -22.59 9.74
C GLU A 412 8.35 -21.93 11.08
N GLU A 413 9.31 -22.53 11.80
CA GLU A 413 9.94 -21.93 12.97
C GLU A 413 10.78 -20.72 12.51
N ASP A 414 10.63 -19.62 13.25
CA ASP A 414 10.96 -18.23 12.92
C ASP A 414 12.01 -17.95 11.81
N LEU A 415 11.50 -17.60 10.63
CA LEU A 415 12.09 -16.59 9.73
C LEU A 415 10.93 -15.80 9.09
N TRP A 416 10.40 -14.78 9.79
CA TRP A 416 9.46 -13.79 9.20
C TRP A 416 9.94 -13.33 7.83
N VAL A 417 11.22 -12.99 7.83
CA VAL A 417 12.07 -12.60 6.73
C VAL A 417 13.48 -13.09 7.11
N ASP A 418 14.40 -13.28 6.16
CA ASP A 418 15.77 -13.60 6.55
C ASP A 418 16.38 -12.49 7.42
N VAL A 419 17.37 -12.84 8.25
CA VAL A 419 18.06 -11.88 9.15
C VAL A 419 18.46 -10.60 8.42
N GLY A 420 18.93 -10.73 7.17
CA GLY A 420 19.30 -9.59 6.35
C GLY A 420 18.11 -8.68 6.02
N THR A 421 16.95 -9.24 5.66
CA THR A 421 15.74 -8.42 5.43
C THR A 421 15.33 -7.64 6.69
N ARG A 422 15.41 -8.24 7.88
CA ARG A 422 15.08 -7.52 9.13
C ARG A 422 16.05 -6.35 9.36
N GLU A 423 17.36 -6.57 9.19
CA GLU A 423 18.37 -5.52 9.29
C GLU A 423 18.11 -4.38 8.29
N ARG A 424 17.79 -4.71 7.03
CA ARG A 424 17.43 -3.72 6.01
C ARG A 424 16.17 -2.95 6.37
N CYS A 425 15.17 -3.61 6.94
CA CYS A 425 13.97 -2.91 7.41
C CYS A 425 14.24 -1.98 8.58
N MET A 426 15.13 -2.35 9.52
CA MET A 426 15.53 -1.43 10.59
C MET A 426 16.22 -0.18 10.03
N TRP A 427 17.10 -0.36 9.04
CA TRP A 427 17.75 0.75 8.33
C TRP A 427 16.72 1.66 7.62
N TRP A 428 15.79 1.10 6.85
CA TRP A 428 14.69 1.86 6.25
C TRP A 428 13.82 2.57 7.29
N GLY A 429 13.71 1.97 8.48
CA GLY A 429 12.87 2.45 9.58
C GLY A 429 13.40 3.71 10.23
N GLU A 430 14.70 4.00 10.10
CA GLU A 430 15.32 5.28 10.51
C GLU A 430 14.71 6.48 9.77
N ALA A 431 14.10 6.25 8.59
CA ALA A 431 13.49 7.28 7.75
C ALA A 431 14.46 8.42 7.40
N ARG A 432 15.72 8.09 7.07
CA ARG A 432 16.79 9.07 6.73
C ARG A 432 16.50 9.93 5.50
N TYR A 433 15.52 9.53 4.70
CA TYR A 433 14.99 10.29 3.55
C TYR A 433 14.03 11.42 3.96
N TRP A 434 13.61 11.48 5.23
CA TRP A 434 12.68 12.48 5.75
C TRP A 434 13.44 13.67 6.37
N ASP A 435 13.04 14.89 6.02
CA ASP A 435 13.67 16.14 6.48
C ASP A 435 13.65 16.32 8.01
N GLY A 436 12.70 15.66 8.71
CA GLY A 436 12.61 15.67 10.17
C GLY A 436 13.57 14.69 10.87
N TYR A 437 14.44 13.99 10.14
CA TYR A 437 15.43 13.10 10.72
C TYR A 437 16.56 13.88 11.43
N GLU A 438 16.62 13.79 12.75
CA GLU A 438 17.59 14.53 13.58
C GLU A 438 18.95 13.82 13.75
N GLY A 439 19.13 12.61 13.20
CA GLY A 439 20.33 11.80 13.41
C GLY A 439 20.29 11.05 14.73
N GLY A 440 20.59 9.74 14.72
CA GLY A 440 20.86 9.02 15.96
C GLY A 440 22.13 9.60 16.59
N ASP A 441 22.06 10.03 17.85
CA ASP A 441 23.25 10.28 18.65
C ASP A 441 24.07 8.99 18.70
N ASP A 442 25.22 8.96 18.01
CA ASP A 442 26.27 7.93 18.14
C ASP A 442 26.95 8.01 19.53
N ASN A 443 26.16 7.95 20.60
CA ASN A 443 26.60 7.93 21.99
C ASN A 443 26.15 6.67 22.72
N ASP A 444 26.01 5.54 22.02
CA ASP A 444 26.14 4.21 22.65
C ASP A 444 27.62 3.88 22.89
N GLY A 445 28.26 4.76 23.65
CA GLY A 445 29.54 4.53 24.30
C GLY A 445 29.31 3.97 25.70
N ASN A 446 29.22 2.64 25.80
CA ASN A 446 29.80 1.84 26.89
C ASN A 446 29.75 2.44 28.31
N ASP A 447 28.77 2.05 29.12
CA ASP A 447 29.03 1.82 30.55
C ASP A 447 28.19 0.64 31.06
N GLY A 448 28.86 -0.51 31.17
CA GLY A 448 28.45 -1.52 32.12
C GLY A 448 28.97 -1.12 33.49
N SER A 449 28.07 -0.76 34.41
CA SER A 449 28.34 -0.91 35.83
C SER A 449 27.06 -1.08 36.66
N ASP A 450 26.97 -2.27 37.26
CA ASP A 450 26.15 -2.54 38.45
C ASP A 450 26.38 -1.49 39.54
N GLY A 451 25.30 -1.09 40.22
CA GLY A 451 25.40 -0.22 41.38
C GLY A 451 24.10 0.08 42.08
N ASP A 452 23.64 -0.86 42.93
CA ASP A 452 22.75 -0.60 44.06
C ASP A 452 23.08 0.73 44.77
N LYS A 453 22.05 1.51 45.14
CA LYS A 453 21.83 2.01 46.52
C LYS A 453 20.54 2.80 46.71
N ASN A 454 19.75 2.31 47.66
CA ASN A 454 18.81 3.07 48.49
C ASN A 454 19.49 4.25 49.24
N GLY A 455 18.72 5.28 49.58
CA GLY A 455 18.96 6.09 50.79
C GLY A 455 18.59 7.58 50.72
N ASP A 456 17.37 7.87 51.17
CA ASP A 456 16.91 8.95 52.07
C ASP A 456 17.63 10.30 52.26
N ASP A 457 16.74 11.28 52.51
CA ASP A 457 16.81 12.47 53.38
C ASP A 457 17.47 13.79 52.93
N GLY A 458 16.66 14.86 53.00
CA GLY A 458 17.07 16.07 53.74
C GLY A 458 16.97 17.44 53.04
N ASN A 459 15.76 18.00 52.99
CA ASN A 459 15.35 19.36 53.40
C ASN A 459 16.41 20.51 53.43
N GLU A 460 16.15 21.64 52.75
CA GLU A 460 15.71 22.91 53.36
C GLU A 460 15.58 24.07 52.35
N ASP A 461 14.62 24.94 52.67
CA ASP A 461 14.10 26.11 51.96
C ASP A 461 15.06 27.30 51.86
N ASP A 462 14.82 28.16 50.86
CA ASP A 462 14.73 29.64 50.92
C ASP A 462 14.58 30.10 49.45
N GLY A 463 13.50 30.71 48.97
CA GLY A 463 12.86 31.90 49.48
C GLY A 463 13.20 33.10 48.58
N ASN A 464 12.23 33.50 47.73
CA ASN A 464 11.80 34.89 47.46
C ASN A 464 11.82 35.42 46.00
N GLU A 465 10.60 35.77 45.56
CA GLU A 465 10.12 36.94 44.80
C GLU A 465 10.56 37.28 43.34
N ASN A 466 9.51 37.28 42.50
CA ASN A 466 9.10 38.27 41.48
C ASN A 466 10.11 38.76 40.42
N GLU A 467 9.76 38.57 39.14
CA GLU A 467 9.51 39.67 38.20
C GLU A 467 8.80 39.16 36.93
N ASP A 468 7.74 39.88 36.55
CA ASP A 468 7.05 39.79 35.27
C ASP A 468 8.02 40.13 34.11
N ASP A 469 7.95 39.40 32.99
CA ASP A 469 8.15 40.05 31.69
C ASP A 469 7.41 39.32 30.56
N ASP A 470 6.42 40.02 30.02
CA ASP A 470 5.77 39.78 28.74
C ASP A 470 6.82 39.91 27.62
N THR A 471 7.12 38.83 26.90
CA THR A 471 7.63 38.97 25.53
C THR A 471 6.98 37.96 24.58
N GLN A 472 5.94 38.46 23.90
CA GLN A 472 5.58 37.99 22.57
C GLN A 472 6.83 38.02 21.67
N SER A 473 7.33 36.85 21.25
CA SER A 473 8.23 36.77 20.09
C SER A 473 7.46 36.20 18.91
N SER A 474 7.00 37.11 18.06
CA SER A 474 6.53 36.80 16.71
C SER A 474 7.73 36.33 15.88
N LEU A 475 7.82 35.02 15.60
CA LEU A 475 8.72 34.50 14.56
C LEU A 475 8.15 34.89 13.18
N LYS A 476 8.58 36.06 12.70
CA LYS A 476 8.38 36.47 11.32
C LYS A 476 9.35 35.67 10.44
N PHE A 477 8.85 34.68 9.71
CA PHE A 477 9.55 34.14 8.56
C PHE A 477 9.69 35.24 7.50
N HIS A 478 10.91 35.71 7.27
CA HIS A 478 11.26 36.54 6.12
C HIS A 478 11.91 35.64 5.07
N THR A 479 11.09 34.99 4.25
CA THR A 479 11.56 34.40 3.00
C THR A 479 11.52 35.47 1.91
N SER A 480 12.70 35.98 1.53
CA SER A 480 12.81 36.86 0.37
C SER A 480 12.62 36.01 -0.89
N HIS A 481 11.41 35.96 -1.44
CA HIS A 481 11.19 35.39 -2.76
C HIS A 481 11.82 36.29 -3.83
N LYS A 482 13.02 35.93 -4.27
CA LYS A 482 13.46 36.28 -5.61
C LYS A 482 12.73 35.37 -6.58
N THR A 483 11.72 35.90 -7.25
CA THR A 483 11.20 35.34 -8.52
C THR A 483 12.35 35.21 -9.51
N ILE A 484 12.92 34.01 -9.60
CA ILE A 484 13.81 33.62 -10.69
C ILE A 484 12.93 32.80 -11.65
N PRO A 485 12.68 33.27 -12.88
CA PRO A 485 12.02 32.44 -13.88
C PRO A 485 12.99 31.31 -14.24
N ARG A 486 12.74 30.10 -13.74
CA ARG A 486 13.48 28.90 -14.16
C ARG A 486 12.81 28.31 -15.42
N PRO A 487 13.58 28.05 -16.49
CA PRO A 487 13.01 27.48 -17.70
C PRO A 487 12.76 25.98 -17.51
N LEU A 488 11.48 25.61 -17.66
CA LEU A 488 10.94 24.31 -18.07
C LEU A 488 12.00 23.33 -18.60
N LYS A 489 12.50 22.42 -17.74
CA LYS A 489 13.13 21.19 -18.22
C LYS A 489 12.01 20.20 -18.49
N ASN A 490 11.84 19.86 -19.77
CA ASN A 490 11.07 18.72 -20.32
C ASN A 490 9.76 19.02 -21.07
N TRP A 491 9.23 20.24 -21.07
CA TRP A 491 8.01 20.56 -21.83
C TRP A 491 8.22 20.94 -23.32
N ARG A 492 9.47 21.05 -23.82
CA ARG A 492 9.76 21.53 -25.19
C ARG A 492 10.23 20.50 -26.22
N ASN A 493 10.37 19.23 -25.85
CA ASN A 493 10.70 18.20 -26.84
C ASN A 493 9.43 17.45 -27.24
N ASN A 494 8.76 18.03 -28.23
CA ASN A 494 7.70 17.39 -29.01
C ASN A 494 8.29 16.17 -29.74
N PRO A 495 7.85 14.92 -29.50
CA PRO A 495 8.05 13.88 -30.49
C PRO A 495 7.01 14.09 -31.59
N SER A 496 7.45 14.02 -32.84
CA SER A 496 6.59 14.07 -34.02
C SER A 496 5.41 13.10 -33.90
N SER A 497 4.30 13.44 -34.57
CA SER A 497 3.05 12.68 -34.71
C SER A 497 3.18 11.23 -35.22
N SER A 498 4.40 10.70 -35.33
CA SER A 498 4.74 9.31 -35.61
C SER A 498 5.01 8.45 -34.37
N GLN A 499 5.05 9.03 -33.15
CA GLN A 499 5.25 8.25 -31.90
C GLN A 499 3.94 7.81 -31.22
N LEU A 500 2.78 8.29 -31.67
CA LEU A 500 1.46 7.84 -31.21
C LEU A 500 0.98 6.55 -31.91
N GLN A 501 1.74 6.00 -32.86
CA GLN A 501 1.39 4.75 -33.57
C GLN A 501 2.28 3.55 -33.22
N ASN A 502 3.27 3.71 -32.33
CA ASN A 502 4.22 2.64 -32.00
C ASN A 502 4.21 2.22 -30.52
N ALA A 503 3.25 2.69 -29.71
CA ALA A 503 3.07 2.22 -28.33
C ALA A 503 2.67 0.73 -28.23
N ASP A 504 2.22 0.13 -29.34
CA ASP A 504 1.83 -1.29 -29.41
C ASP A 504 2.99 -2.26 -29.69
N SER A 505 4.22 -1.78 -29.86
CA SER A 505 5.35 -2.67 -30.09
C SER A 505 6.64 -2.09 -29.51
N ILE A 506 6.92 -2.40 -28.25
CA ILE A 506 8.24 -2.75 -27.67
C ILE A 506 7.96 -2.93 -26.16
N THR A 507 7.47 -4.10 -25.80
CA THR A 507 7.51 -4.63 -24.43
C THR A 507 7.92 -6.08 -24.59
N PRO A 508 9.05 -6.55 -24.01
CA PRO A 508 9.29 -7.98 -23.93
C PRO A 508 8.10 -8.57 -23.19
N THR A 509 7.45 -9.58 -23.77
CA THR A 509 6.37 -10.26 -23.07
C THR A 509 6.98 -11.13 -21.97
N PHE A 510 6.25 -11.38 -20.88
CA PHE A 510 6.67 -12.29 -19.80
C PHE A 510 7.08 -13.68 -20.35
N SER A 511 6.54 -14.08 -21.51
CA SER A 511 6.90 -15.30 -22.23
C SER A 511 8.30 -15.27 -22.88
N ASP A 512 8.91 -14.10 -23.07
CA ASP A 512 10.25 -13.95 -23.67
C ASP A 512 11.37 -14.11 -22.63
N ILE A 513 11.08 -13.89 -21.34
CA ILE A 513 12.03 -14.02 -20.23
C ILE A 513 12.35 -15.48 -19.90
N PHE A 514 11.45 -16.43 -20.22
CA PHE A 514 11.55 -17.84 -19.80
C PHE A 514 12.02 -18.84 -20.88
N LYS A 515 12.63 -18.38 -21.99
CA LYS A 515 13.05 -19.27 -23.09
C LYS A 515 14.44 -19.92 -22.97
N THR A 516 15.14 -19.81 -21.86
CA THR A 516 16.49 -20.42 -21.72
C THR A 516 16.61 -21.41 -20.59
N ARG A 517 15.91 -22.54 -20.69
CA ARG A 517 16.41 -23.90 -20.38
C ARG A 517 15.26 -24.92 -20.47
N ASN A 518 15.14 -25.61 -21.60
CA ASN A 518 15.01 -27.08 -21.61
C ASN A 518 14.84 -27.62 -23.03
N ASP A 519 15.58 -28.68 -23.29
CA ASP A 519 15.59 -29.41 -24.55
C ASP A 519 14.23 -30.06 -24.85
N GLY A 520 13.57 -29.57 -25.90
CA GLY A 520 12.86 -30.45 -26.83
C GLY A 520 11.52 -31.07 -26.41
N LYS A 521 10.74 -30.48 -25.51
CA LYS A 521 9.32 -30.87 -25.36
C LYS A 521 8.39 -29.66 -25.47
N LYS A 522 7.58 -29.66 -26.54
CA LYS A 522 6.45 -28.73 -26.73
C LYS A 522 5.46 -28.91 -25.60
N VAL A 523 5.22 -27.85 -24.84
CA VAL A 523 4.00 -27.67 -24.05
C VAL A 523 3.34 -26.41 -24.59
N GLU A 524 2.15 -26.54 -25.15
CA GLU A 524 1.32 -25.42 -25.59
C GLU A 524 0.57 -24.86 -24.39
N TRP A 525 0.76 -23.58 -24.09
CA TRP A 525 -0.01 -22.83 -23.10
C TRP A 525 -0.73 -21.67 -23.78
N HIS A 526 -2.03 -21.53 -23.51
CA HIS A 526 -2.89 -20.46 -23.99
C HIS A 526 -2.58 -19.16 -23.23
N ALA A 527 -2.14 -18.14 -23.95
CA ALA A 527 -1.85 -16.80 -23.43
C ALA A 527 -3.10 -15.92 -23.48
N GLU A 528 -3.85 -15.85 -22.37
CA GLU A 528 -4.98 -14.91 -22.19
C GLU A 528 -4.84 -14.03 -20.92
N TRP A 529 -3.62 -13.79 -20.42
CA TRP A 529 -3.40 -12.96 -19.22
C TRP A 529 -3.14 -11.46 -19.51
N LYS A 530 -2.94 -11.08 -20.78
CA LYS A 530 -2.59 -9.70 -21.15
C LYS A 530 -3.81 -8.76 -21.26
N SER A 531 -5.03 -9.29 -21.35
CA SER A 531 -6.23 -8.49 -21.62
C SER A 531 -6.97 -7.99 -20.38
N ASP A 532 -6.82 -8.62 -19.22
CA ASP A 532 -7.75 -8.35 -18.12
C ASP A 532 -7.25 -7.24 -17.16
N TRP A 533 -5.94 -7.06 -17.04
CA TRP A 533 -5.37 -6.02 -16.17
C TRP A 533 -5.44 -4.62 -16.80
N MET A 534 -5.22 -4.50 -18.12
CA MET A 534 -5.43 -3.25 -18.86
C MET A 534 -6.87 -3.13 -19.40
N GLY A 535 -7.51 -4.21 -19.82
CA GLY A 535 -8.84 -4.17 -20.47
C GLY A 535 -10.03 -4.03 -19.51
N ASN A 536 -9.88 -4.31 -18.22
CA ASN A 536 -10.94 -4.01 -17.24
C ASN A 536 -11.09 -2.50 -17.00
N SER A 537 -10.05 -1.70 -17.25
CA SER A 537 -10.21 -0.25 -17.29
C SER A 537 -11.14 0.15 -18.43
N GLU A 538 -10.94 -0.36 -19.65
CA GLU A 538 -11.80 -0.05 -20.82
C GLU A 538 -13.23 -0.58 -20.68
N LYS A 539 -13.44 -1.81 -20.15
CA LYS A 539 -14.78 -2.39 -19.97
C LYS A 539 -15.57 -1.77 -18.81
N ALA A 540 -14.90 -1.28 -17.76
CA ALA A 540 -15.56 -0.54 -16.69
C ALA A 540 -16.11 0.81 -17.20
N PHE A 541 -15.47 1.43 -18.20
CA PHE A 541 -15.93 2.69 -18.80
C PHE A 541 -17.04 2.51 -19.84
N ALA A 542 -17.12 1.36 -20.53
CA ALA A 542 -18.17 1.11 -21.52
C ALA A 542 -19.57 0.89 -20.91
N ASN A 543 -19.66 0.41 -19.66
CA ASN A 543 -20.93 0.08 -19.02
C ASN A 543 -21.64 1.26 -18.32
N THR A 544 -21.02 2.44 -18.27
CA THR A 544 -21.64 3.68 -17.75
C THR A 544 -22.38 4.52 -18.82
N GLU A 545 -22.24 4.21 -20.11
CA GLU A 545 -22.98 4.89 -21.19
C GLU A 545 -24.16 4.05 -21.75
N GLY A 546 -24.43 2.89 -21.18
CA GLY A 546 -25.43 1.94 -21.69
C GLY A 546 -26.82 2.01 -21.04
N SER A 547 -27.34 3.19 -20.69
CA SER A 547 -28.74 3.29 -20.22
C SER A 547 -29.45 4.61 -20.52
N ASP A 548 -29.29 5.15 -21.72
CA ASP A 548 -30.37 5.86 -22.40
C ASP A 548 -29.93 6.21 -23.81
N ILE A 549 -30.63 5.65 -24.81
CA ILE A 549 -30.84 6.08 -26.21
C ILE A 549 -31.24 4.80 -26.95
N LYS A 550 -32.48 4.36 -26.73
CA LYS A 550 -33.22 3.60 -27.75
C LYS A 550 -33.91 4.61 -28.64
N GLY A 551 -33.44 4.74 -29.87
CA GLY A 551 -34.21 5.33 -30.97
C GLY A 551 -33.56 6.53 -31.62
N LYS A 552 -32.67 6.27 -32.58
CA LYS A 552 -32.57 6.90 -33.91
C LYS A 552 -31.22 6.54 -34.54
N GLU A 553 -31.09 5.29 -34.97
CA GLU A 553 -30.11 4.90 -35.99
C GLU A 553 -30.83 4.87 -37.35
N SER A 554 -30.88 6.03 -37.99
CA SER A 554 -31.02 6.17 -39.44
C SER A 554 -30.82 7.64 -39.76
N GLU A 555 -29.93 7.94 -40.71
CA GLU A 555 -29.46 9.27 -41.12
C GLU A 555 -28.26 9.78 -40.31
N ILE A 556 -27.05 9.47 -40.78
CA ILE A 556 -26.07 10.40 -41.35
C ILE A 556 -24.85 9.56 -41.76
N GLU A 557 -24.95 8.90 -42.92
CA GLU A 557 -23.81 8.80 -43.83
C GLU A 557 -23.63 10.19 -44.47
N GLU A 558 -22.40 10.53 -44.85
CA GLU A 558 -21.94 11.84 -45.35
C GLU A 558 -21.65 12.92 -44.28
N LYS A 559 -20.40 12.95 -43.79
CA LYS A 559 -19.42 14.01 -44.10
C LYS A 559 -18.17 13.87 -43.24
N GLU A 560 -17.21 13.07 -43.73
CA GLU A 560 -15.79 13.36 -43.50
C GLU A 560 -15.40 14.51 -44.45
N GLU A 561 -15.31 15.72 -43.93
CA GLU A 561 -14.38 16.75 -44.42
C GLU A 561 -14.23 17.82 -43.34
N LEU A 562 -12.98 18.05 -42.91
CA LEU A 562 -12.47 19.01 -41.92
C LEU A 562 -12.34 18.52 -40.47
N ARG A 563 -11.23 17.84 -40.19
CA ARG A 563 -10.36 18.13 -39.03
C ARG A 563 -8.93 17.71 -39.32
#